data_AF-A0A0Q6EVV8-F1
#
_entry.id   AF-A0A0Q6EVV8-F1
#
_cell.length_a   1.000
_cell.length_b   1.000
_cell.length_c   1.000
_cell.angle_alpha   90.00
_cell.angle_beta   90.00
_cell.angle_gamma   90.00
#
_symmetry.space_group_name_H-M   'P 1'
#
loop_
_entity.id
_entity.type
_entity.pdbx_description
1 polymer ?
#
loop_
_entity_poly.entity_id
_entity_poly.type
_entity_poly.pdbx_seq_one_letter_code
_entity_poly.pdbx_strand_id
1 'polypeptide(L)'
;MSRGVSVTVERFALEKPFRIARGTKTEAAVVTCTLGEGGATGRGECVPYARYGESLEGVTDAIEAVRGALEAGAGRDEIATLLPPGAARNAVDCALWDLEAKTSGMPVWRRVCGHAPAEVETAYTISLGTPEEMAAATAEVAHRTLLKIKLGSEDDASRIRAVRAAAPRARLILDANEGWTEANLLPNMLAAARAGASLVEQPLPAGRDALLGAIPHPVPVCADESVHVGGDLSKLVGRYDVVNVKLDKTGGLTEGLALMRDARALGFGVMVGCMVGTSLAMAPALLLAQEADFVDLDGPLLLRADRPNGLVYRDSRVAPPISALWG
;
A
#
# COMPACT_ATOMS: atom_id res chain seq x y z
N MET A 1 -8.58 -11.55 32.90
CA MET A 1 -7.21 -11.01 32.86
C MET A 1 -7.24 -9.84 31.90
N SER A 2 -6.61 -8.71 32.21
CA SER A 2 -6.57 -7.57 31.28
C SER A 2 -5.74 -7.92 30.04
N ARG A 3 -6.11 -7.34 28.89
CA ARG A 3 -5.33 -7.46 27.66
C ARG A 3 -4.01 -6.71 27.83
N GLY A 4 -2.89 -7.34 27.53
CA GLY A 4 -1.59 -6.67 27.46
C GLY A 4 -1.43 -5.90 26.16
N VAL A 5 -0.86 -4.70 26.21
CA VAL A 5 -0.62 -3.85 25.03
C VAL A 5 0.85 -3.44 24.98
N SER A 6 1.49 -3.58 23.82
CA SER A 6 2.85 -3.09 23.57
C SER A 6 2.90 -2.36 22.23
N VAL A 7 3.55 -1.20 22.20
CA VAL A 7 3.78 -0.40 21.00
C VAL A 7 5.29 -0.29 20.82
N THR A 8 5.80 -0.66 19.64
CA THR A 8 7.24 -0.67 19.37
C THR A 8 7.54 0.01 18.05
N VAL A 9 8.55 0.88 18.06
CA VAL A 9 9.12 1.46 16.83
C VAL A 9 10.29 0.60 16.38
N GLU A 10 10.28 0.18 15.12
CA GLU A 10 11.33 -0.63 14.52
C GLU A 10 11.82 0.04 13.22
N ARG A 11 13.11 -0.14 12.89
CA ARG A 11 13.72 0.41 11.67
C ARG A 11 14.36 -0.72 10.86
N PHE A 12 14.01 -0.80 9.59
CA PHE A 12 14.49 -1.80 8.64
C PHE A 12 15.28 -1.11 7.54
N ALA A 13 16.54 -1.49 7.37
CA ALA A 13 17.38 -0.94 6.30
C ALA A 13 16.84 -1.38 4.92
N LEU A 14 16.81 -0.46 3.97
CA LEU A 14 16.51 -0.79 2.57
C LEU A 14 17.73 -1.41 1.88
N GLU A 15 17.49 -2.27 0.90
CA GLU A 15 18.55 -2.88 0.10
C GLU A 15 19.24 -1.83 -0.78
N LYS A 16 18.45 -0.95 -1.38
CA LYS A 16 18.89 0.23 -2.17
C LYS A 16 18.09 1.46 -1.71
N PRO A 17 18.63 2.70 -1.85
CA PRO A 17 17.86 3.91 -1.56
C PRO A 17 16.58 3.97 -2.40
N PHE A 18 15.44 4.16 -1.75
CA PHE A 18 14.13 4.24 -2.40
C PHE A 18 13.78 5.70 -2.69
N ARG A 19 13.56 6.03 -3.97
CA ARG A 19 13.34 7.41 -4.43
C ARG A 19 11.98 7.58 -5.09
N ILE A 20 11.27 8.61 -4.67
CA ILE A 20 10.03 9.10 -5.27
C ILE A 20 10.15 10.61 -5.54
N ALA A 21 9.18 11.20 -6.24
CA ALA A 21 9.16 12.65 -6.55
C ALA A 21 9.39 13.55 -5.33
N ARG A 22 8.90 13.15 -4.15
CA ARG A 22 8.99 13.92 -2.90
C ARG A 22 10.25 13.70 -2.07
N GLY A 23 11.09 12.73 -2.39
CA GLY A 23 12.31 12.48 -1.62
C GLY A 23 12.87 11.06 -1.69
N THR A 24 13.94 10.85 -0.92
CA THR A 24 14.66 9.57 -0.83
C THR A 24 14.55 9.00 0.59
N LYS A 25 14.36 7.68 0.70
CA LYS A 25 14.44 6.92 1.95
C LYS A 25 15.56 5.88 1.88
N THR A 26 16.23 5.63 2.99
CA THR A 26 17.25 4.57 3.14
C THR A 26 16.83 3.49 4.13
N GLU A 27 15.72 3.70 4.84
CA GLU A 27 15.13 2.77 5.80
C GLU A 27 13.60 2.88 5.79
N ALA A 28 12.95 1.80 6.21
CA ALA A 28 11.55 1.76 6.60
C ALA A 28 11.45 1.84 8.12
N ALA A 29 10.85 2.91 8.64
CA ALA A 29 10.53 3.03 10.06
C ALA A 29 9.05 2.72 10.26
N VAL A 30 8.76 1.72 11.09
CA VAL A 30 7.41 1.17 11.29
C VAL A 30 7.02 1.23 12.77
N VAL A 31 5.72 1.25 13.04
CA VAL A 31 5.17 1.09 14.39
C VAL A 31 4.38 -0.20 14.45
N THR A 32 4.70 -1.05 15.42
CA THR A 32 4.03 -2.33 15.67
C THR A 32 3.17 -2.22 16.92
N CYS A 33 1.88 -2.51 16.82
CA CYS A 33 1.00 -2.75 17.96
C CYS A 33 0.94 -4.26 18.22
N THR A 34 1.20 -4.68 19.46
CA THR A 34 1.08 -6.07 19.92
C THR A 34 0.08 -6.15 21.06
N LEU A 35 -0.89 -7.04 20.92
CA LEU A 35 -1.96 -7.29 21.89
C LEU A 35 -1.86 -8.73 22.41
N GLY A 36 -1.86 -8.91 23.73
CA GLY A 36 -1.80 -10.23 24.37
C GLY A 36 -3.03 -10.49 25.23
N GLU A 37 -3.75 -11.58 24.98
CA GLU A 37 -4.95 -11.95 25.75
C GLU A 37 -5.15 -13.47 25.75
N GLY A 38 -5.42 -14.07 26.91
CA GLY A 38 -5.74 -15.49 26.99
C GLY A 38 -4.67 -16.45 26.46
N GLY A 39 -3.39 -16.03 26.45
CA GLY A 39 -2.29 -16.81 25.88
C GLY A 39 -2.10 -16.66 24.36
N ALA A 40 -2.99 -15.92 23.69
CA ALA A 40 -2.84 -15.54 22.29
C ALA A 40 -2.19 -14.16 22.15
N THR A 41 -1.51 -13.94 21.03
CA THR A 41 -0.84 -12.67 20.70
C THR A 41 -1.17 -12.24 19.29
N GLY A 42 -1.84 -11.10 19.15
CA GLY A 42 -2.11 -10.43 17.89
C GLY A 42 -1.11 -9.30 17.62
N ARG A 43 -0.74 -9.09 16.37
CA ARG A 43 0.18 -8.02 15.93
C ARG A 43 -0.38 -7.29 14.72
N GLY A 44 -0.12 -6.00 14.65
CA GLY A 44 -0.38 -5.17 13.48
C GLY A 44 0.74 -4.17 13.30
N GLU A 45 1.06 -3.87 12.06
CA GLU A 45 2.12 -2.94 11.68
C GLU A 45 1.55 -1.81 10.84
N CYS A 46 2.06 -0.60 11.07
CA CYS A 46 1.79 0.55 10.24
C CYS A 46 3.06 1.32 9.91
N VAL A 47 2.98 2.15 8.87
CA VAL A 47 4.07 3.01 8.42
C VAL A 47 3.61 4.46 8.44
N PRO A 48 4.02 5.26 9.46
CA PRO A 48 3.69 6.67 9.51
C PRO A 48 4.17 7.41 8.26
N TYR A 49 3.28 8.23 7.69
CA TYR A 49 3.56 8.93 6.44
C TYR A 49 3.50 10.45 6.58
N ALA A 50 4.66 11.12 6.54
CA ALA A 50 4.78 12.57 6.74
C ALA A 50 3.95 13.41 5.74
N ARG A 51 3.73 12.91 4.51
CA ARG A 51 2.85 13.56 3.51
C ARG A 51 1.40 13.67 4.01
N TYR A 52 0.98 12.83 4.95
CA TYR A 52 -0.34 12.85 5.58
C TYR A 52 -0.32 13.45 6.99
N GLY A 53 0.78 14.11 7.37
CA GLY A 53 0.92 14.75 8.69
C GLY A 53 1.26 13.79 9.83
N GLU A 54 1.67 12.56 9.53
CA GLU A 54 2.02 11.55 10.53
C GLU A 54 3.52 11.52 10.83
N SER A 55 3.86 11.29 12.10
CA SER A 55 5.22 10.98 12.57
C SER A 55 5.24 9.70 13.41
N LEU A 56 6.43 9.15 13.67
CA LEU A 56 6.57 7.95 14.52
C LEU A 56 6.06 8.24 15.93
N GLU A 57 6.40 9.41 16.47
CA GLU A 57 5.99 9.87 17.79
C GLU A 57 4.47 10.07 17.84
N GLY A 58 3.90 10.81 16.87
CA GLY A 58 2.47 11.08 16.86
C GLY A 58 1.61 9.82 16.69
N VAL A 59 2.07 8.86 15.88
CA VAL A 59 1.39 7.57 15.72
C VAL A 59 1.51 6.72 16.99
N THR A 60 2.68 6.69 17.63
CA THR A 60 2.87 5.98 18.90
C THR A 60 1.98 6.59 19.99
N ASP A 61 1.98 7.92 20.15
CA ASP A 61 1.18 8.64 21.12
C ASP A 61 -0.33 8.42 20.91
N ALA A 62 -0.78 8.36 19.65
CA ALA A 62 -2.18 8.06 19.33
C ALA A 62 -2.58 6.64 19.79
N ILE A 63 -1.74 5.63 19.58
CA ILE A 63 -2.01 4.27 20.07
C ILE A 63 -1.98 4.23 21.60
N GLU A 64 -1.01 4.90 22.22
CA GLU A 64 -0.89 4.99 23.69
C GLU A 64 -2.08 5.71 24.33
N ALA A 65 -2.66 6.71 23.67
CA ALA A 65 -3.84 7.43 24.15
C ALA A 65 -5.08 6.52 24.30
N VAL A 66 -5.16 5.43 23.53
CA VAL A 66 -6.26 4.44 23.62
C VAL A 66 -5.87 3.17 24.37
N ARG A 67 -4.67 3.10 24.97
CA ARG A 67 -4.18 1.95 25.74
C ARG A 67 -5.18 1.48 26.78
N GLY A 68 -5.72 2.39 27.60
CA GLY A 68 -6.65 2.03 28.67
C GLY A 68 -7.92 1.34 28.15
N ALA A 69 -8.44 1.78 26.99
CA ALA A 69 -9.58 1.13 26.34
C ALA A 69 -9.20 -0.26 25.81
N LEU A 70 -8.02 -0.40 25.20
CA LEU A 70 -7.50 -1.68 24.72
C LEU A 70 -7.29 -2.69 25.86
N GLU A 71 -6.68 -2.25 26.97
CA GLU A 71 -6.46 -3.08 28.17
C GLU A 71 -7.79 -3.51 28.82
N ALA A 72 -8.83 -2.67 28.69
CA ALA A 72 -10.21 -2.96 29.09
C ALA A 72 -11.00 -3.82 28.08
N GLY A 73 -10.40 -4.18 26.93
CA GLY A 73 -10.98 -5.12 25.98
C GLY A 73 -11.68 -4.50 24.77
N ALA A 74 -11.51 -3.20 24.49
CA ALA A 74 -12.09 -2.55 23.30
C ALA A 74 -11.81 -3.34 22.01
N GLY A 75 -12.83 -3.55 21.20
CA GLY A 75 -12.76 -4.26 19.92
C GLY A 75 -12.56 -3.32 18.74
N ARG A 76 -12.70 -3.87 17.53
CA ARG A 76 -12.49 -3.13 16.27
C ARG A 76 -13.50 -1.99 16.10
N ASP A 77 -14.76 -2.22 16.48
CA ASP A 77 -15.83 -1.21 16.38
C ASP A 77 -15.57 -0.03 17.31
N GLU A 78 -15.13 -0.26 18.54
CA GLU A 78 -14.79 0.82 19.47
C GLU A 78 -13.56 1.60 18.98
N ILE A 79 -12.51 0.92 18.53
CA ILE A 79 -11.30 1.58 18.04
C ILE A 79 -11.56 2.43 16.80
N ALA A 80 -12.51 2.04 15.94
CA ALA A 80 -12.93 2.86 14.80
C ALA A 80 -13.46 4.24 15.21
N THR A 81 -13.99 4.37 16.43
CA THR A 81 -14.49 5.64 16.99
C THR A 81 -13.44 6.40 17.79
N LEU A 82 -12.46 5.69 18.37
CA LEU A 82 -11.43 6.27 19.24
C LEU A 82 -10.21 6.78 18.46
N LEU A 83 -9.93 6.19 17.30
CA LEU A 83 -8.84 6.61 16.42
C LEU A 83 -9.39 7.02 15.05
N PRO A 84 -8.90 8.12 14.46
CA PRO A 84 -9.22 8.46 13.08
C PRO A 84 -8.56 7.45 12.12
N PRO A 85 -9.02 7.40 10.86
CA PRO A 85 -8.29 6.70 9.79
C PRO A 85 -6.83 7.18 9.72
N GLY A 86 -5.89 6.25 9.59
CA GLY A 86 -4.45 6.53 9.61
C GLY A 86 -3.63 5.37 10.16
N ALA A 87 -2.31 5.53 10.16
CA ALA A 87 -1.36 4.49 10.55
C ALA A 87 -1.61 3.95 11.97
N ALA A 88 -1.92 4.81 12.94
CA ALA A 88 -2.21 4.38 14.31
C ALA A 88 -3.36 3.37 14.38
N ARG A 89 -4.49 3.68 13.72
CA ARG A 89 -5.65 2.80 13.67
C ARG A 89 -5.37 1.53 12.89
N ASN A 90 -4.56 1.60 11.82
CA ASN A 90 -4.12 0.43 11.06
C ASN A 90 -3.43 -0.61 11.94
N ALA A 91 -2.42 -0.18 12.72
CA ALA A 91 -1.69 -1.09 13.60
C ALA A 91 -2.62 -1.76 14.63
N VAL A 92 -3.54 -1.01 15.23
CA VAL A 92 -4.46 -1.54 16.24
C VAL A 92 -5.52 -2.46 15.64
N ASP A 93 -6.17 -2.06 14.54
CA ASP A 93 -7.19 -2.88 13.86
C ASP A 93 -6.61 -4.21 13.39
N CYS A 94 -5.43 -4.19 12.74
CA CYS A 94 -4.77 -5.40 12.28
C CYS A 94 -4.29 -6.29 13.44
N ALA A 95 -3.89 -5.71 14.57
CA ALA A 95 -3.54 -6.48 15.78
C ALA A 95 -4.76 -7.16 16.41
N LEU A 96 -5.92 -6.50 16.40
CA LEU A 96 -7.18 -7.08 16.86
C LEU A 96 -7.64 -8.23 15.97
N TRP A 97 -7.57 -8.07 14.64
CA TRP A 97 -7.84 -9.16 13.69
C TRP A 97 -6.98 -10.40 13.97
N ASP A 98 -5.67 -10.20 14.15
CA ASP A 98 -4.72 -11.28 14.44
C ASP A 98 -4.99 -11.94 15.80
N LEU A 99 -5.28 -11.13 16.84
CA LEU A 99 -5.60 -11.64 18.17
C LEU A 99 -6.89 -12.47 18.15
N GLU A 100 -7.95 -11.97 17.51
CA GLU A 100 -9.23 -12.67 17.37
C GLU A 100 -9.07 -14.02 16.65
N ALA A 101 -8.27 -14.05 15.58
CA ALA A 101 -8.02 -15.27 14.82
C ALA A 101 -7.29 -16.32 15.67
N LYS A 102 -6.23 -15.93 16.36
CA LYS A 102 -5.44 -16.81 17.24
C LYS A 102 -6.21 -17.28 18.47
N THR A 103 -7.06 -16.43 19.02
CA THR A 103 -7.90 -16.77 20.18
C THR A 103 -8.99 -17.77 19.79
N SER A 104 -9.59 -17.60 18.61
CA SER A 104 -10.67 -18.47 18.13
C SER A 104 -10.20 -19.71 17.36
N GLY A 105 -8.92 -19.77 16.98
CA GLY A 105 -8.39 -20.78 16.05
C GLY A 105 -8.95 -20.68 14.63
N MET A 106 -9.60 -19.56 14.30
CA MET A 106 -10.23 -19.30 13.00
C MET A 106 -9.37 -18.30 12.20
N PRO A 107 -8.69 -18.73 11.12
CA PRO A 107 -7.86 -17.83 10.33
C PRO A 107 -8.64 -16.64 9.77
N VAL A 108 -7.99 -15.47 9.69
CA VAL A 108 -8.66 -14.23 9.25
C VAL A 108 -9.25 -14.37 7.84
N TRP A 109 -8.54 -15.05 6.94
CA TRP A 109 -8.98 -15.25 5.55
C TRP A 109 -10.34 -15.95 5.44
N ARG A 110 -10.76 -16.77 6.43
CA ARG A 110 -12.08 -17.41 6.40
C ARG A 110 -13.21 -16.40 6.54
N ARG A 111 -12.99 -15.34 7.33
CA ARG A 111 -13.98 -14.26 7.53
C ARG A 111 -13.94 -13.24 6.39
N VAL A 112 -12.76 -13.05 5.78
CA VAL A 112 -12.54 -12.03 4.75
C VAL A 112 -12.81 -12.57 3.34
N CYS A 113 -12.15 -13.67 2.95
CA CYS A 113 -12.21 -14.22 1.59
C CYS A 113 -13.24 -15.34 1.44
N GLY A 114 -13.61 -16.03 2.54
CA GLY A 114 -14.49 -17.20 2.52
C GLY A 114 -13.87 -18.48 1.93
N HIS A 115 -12.77 -18.36 1.19
CA HIS A 115 -11.96 -19.46 0.67
C HIS A 115 -10.48 -19.27 1.00
N ALA A 116 -9.69 -20.34 0.91
CA ALA A 116 -8.25 -20.25 1.12
C ALA A 116 -7.65 -19.27 0.09
N PRO A 117 -6.83 -18.30 0.53
CA PRO A 117 -6.19 -17.35 -0.38
C PRO A 117 -5.17 -18.05 -1.28
N ALA A 118 -4.99 -17.54 -2.48
CA ALA A 118 -3.99 -18.01 -3.45
C ALA A 118 -2.82 -17.03 -3.56
N GLU A 119 -1.76 -17.44 -4.25
CA GLU A 119 -0.69 -16.52 -4.62
C GLU A 119 -1.22 -15.43 -5.57
N VAL A 120 -0.81 -14.19 -5.34
CA VAL A 120 -1.20 -13.04 -6.19
C VAL A 120 0.01 -12.47 -6.92
N GLU A 121 -0.20 -11.89 -8.10
CA GLU A 121 0.84 -11.13 -8.80
C GLU A 121 0.99 -9.76 -8.14
N THR A 122 2.16 -9.44 -7.59
CA THR A 122 2.52 -8.13 -7.05
C THR A 122 3.52 -7.43 -7.97
N ALA A 123 3.39 -6.11 -8.06
CA ALA A 123 4.37 -5.26 -8.70
C ALA A 123 5.72 -5.34 -7.96
N TYR A 124 6.79 -4.91 -8.65
CA TYR A 124 8.07 -4.57 -8.05
C TYR A 124 8.45 -3.16 -8.48
N THR A 125 8.83 -2.33 -7.51
CA THR A 125 9.02 -0.90 -7.73
C THR A 125 10.45 -0.57 -8.18
N ILE A 126 10.54 0.10 -9.33
CA ILE A 126 11.75 0.77 -9.82
C ILE A 126 11.72 2.21 -9.30
N SER A 127 12.72 2.53 -8.47
CA SER A 127 12.90 3.88 -7.90
C SER A 127 13.20 4.94 -8.97
N LEU A 128 12.83 6.18 -8.68
CA LEU A 128 13.09 7.32 -9.55
C LEU A 128 14.61 7.57 -9.68
N GLY A 129 15.09 7.72 -10.91
CA GLY A 129 16.49 8.01 -11.25
C GLY A 129 16.62 8.67 -12.62
N THR A 130 17.81 8.71 -13.20
CA THR A 130 17.95 9.07 -14.63
C THR A 130 17.37 7.97 -15.54
N PRO A 131 17.07 8.26 -16.82
CA PRO A 131 16.62 7.22 -17.76
C PRO A 131 17.56 6.00 -17.81
N GLU A 132 18.88 6.22 -17.76
CA GLU A 132 19.90 5.17 -17.79
C GLU A 132 19.91 4.35 -16.50
N GLU A 133 19.87 5.01 -15.33
CA GLU A 133 19.81 4.35 -14.03
C GLU A 133 18.56 3.47 -13.91
N MET A 134 17.41 3.99 -14.34
CA MET A 134 16.15 3.26 -14.29
C MET A 134 16.11 2.11 -15.29
N ALA A 135 16.67 2.28 -16.50
CA ALA A 135 16.79 1.20 -17.46
C ALA A 135 17.71 0.08 -16.95
N ALA A 136 18.84 0.42 -16.34
CA ALA A 136 19.74 -0.55 -15.74
C ALA A 136 19.06 -1.33 -14.61
N ALA A 137 18.43 -0.62 -13.66
CA ALA A 137 17.67 -1.25 -12.57
C ALA A 137 16.51 -2.13 -13.09
N THR A 138 15.83 -1.69 -14.15
CA THR A 138 14.76 -2.46 -14.79
C THR A 138 15.29 -3.73 -15.44
N ALA A 139 16.45 -3.67 -16.10
CA ALA A 139 17.06 -4.82 -16.76
C ALA A 139 17.44 -5.94 -15.75
N GLU A 140 17.89 -5.57 -14.54
CA GLU A 140 18.19 -6.53 -13.46
C GLU A 140 16.96 -7.37 -13.07
N VAL A 141 15.76 -6.80 -13.20
CA VAL A 141 14.50 -7.43 -12.79
C VAL A 141 13.54 -7.68 -13.93
N ALA A 142 13.99 -7.67 -15.18
CA ALA A 142 13.15 -7.82 -16.38
C ALA A 142 12.47 -9.21 -16.51
N HIS A 143 12.84 -10.17 -15.64
CA HIS A 143 12.15 -11.45 -15.48
C HIS A 143 10.79 -11.31 -14.77
N ARG A 144 10.58 -10.24 -14.01
CA ARG A 144 9.32 -9.92 -13.33
C ARG A 144 8.24 -9.54 -14.34
N THR A 145 7.00 -9.97 -14.07
CA THR A 145 5.87 -9.79 -14.98
C THR A 145 5.17 -8.44 -14.80
N LEU A 146 5.27 -7.84 -13.60
CA LEU A 146 4.67 -6.55 -13.26
C LEU A 146 5.71 -5.65 -12.58
N LEU A 147 5.92 -4.46 -13.15
CA LEU A 147 6.83 -3.45 -12.62
C LEU A 147 6.06 -2.15 -12.35
N LYS A 148 6.33 -1.53 -11.20
CA LYS A 148 5.85 -0.19 -10.84
C LYS A 148 6.99 0.82 -10.99
N ILE A 149 6.78 1.89 -11.73
CA ILE A 149 7.84 2.81 -12.14
C ILE A 149 7.58 4.17 -11.49
N LYS A 150 8.49 4.58 -10.60
CA LYS A 150 8.42 5.89 -9.94
C LYS A 150 8.86 6.99 -10.90
N LEU A 151 7.99 7.98 -11.07
CA LEU A 151 8.12 9.14 -11.94
C LEU A 151 7.83 10.41 -11.11
N GLY A 152 7.48 11.51 -11.78
CA GLY A 152 7.11 12.78 -11.16
C GLY A 152 8.21 13.82 -11.22
N SER A 153 8.96 13.85 -12.33
CA SER A 153 10.07 14.79 -12.53
C SER A 153 10.14 15.31 -13.97
N GLU A 154 11.08 16.20 -14.26
CA GLU A 154 11.32 16.67 -15.62
C GLU A 154 11.76 15.51 -16.53
N ASP A 155 11.23 15.44 -17.76
CA ASP A 155 11.55 14.43 -18.79
C ASP A 155 11.17 12.96 -18.46
N ASP A 156 10.03 12.75 -17.80
CA ASP A 156 9.52 11.39 -17.54
C ASP A 156 9.19 10.60 -18.82
N ALA A 157 8.91 11.26 -19.94
CA ALA A 157 8.73 10.60 -21.23
C ALA A 157 9.98 9.81 -21.66
N SER A 158 11.19 10.33 -21.39
CA SER A 158 12.44 9.60 -21.65
C SER A 158 12.62 8.41 -20.72
N ARG A 159 12.32 8.56 -19.41
CA ARG A 159 12.36 7.45 -18.44
C ARG A 159 11.42 6.31 -18.84
N ILE A 160 10.19 6.65 -19.22
CA ILE A 160 9.19 5.67 -19.67
C ILE A 160 9.71 4.89 -20.88
N ARG A 161 10.29 5.56 -21.88
CA ARG A 161 10.87 4.89 -23.05
C ARG A 161 12.03 3.97 -22.68
N ALA A 162 12.94 4.43 -21.81
CA ALA A 162 14.11 3.68 -21.40
C ALA A 162 13.73 2.41 -20.60
N VAL A 163 12.81 2.54 -19.65
CA VAL A 163 12.27 1.42 -18.87
C VAL A 163 11.55 0.40 -19.76
N ARG A 164 10.68 0.85 -20.68
CA ARG A 164 10.01 -0.06 -21.61
C ARG A 164 11.02 -0.81 -22.49
N ALA A 165 12.07 -0.15 -22.96
CA ALA A 165 13.12 -0.82 -23.74
C ALA A 165 13.85 -1.90 -22.92
N ALA A 166 14.09 -1.66 -21.63
CA ALA A 166 14.75 -2.61 -20.72
C ALA A 166 13.86 -3.79 -20.31
N ALA A 167 12.54 -3.60 -20.22
CA ALA A 167 11.56 -4.67 -19.96
C ALA A 167 10.42 -4.68 -21.00
N PRO A 168 10.65 -5.15 -22.23
CA PRO A 168 9.66 -5.09 -23.31
C PRO A 168 8.38 -5.89 -23.05
N ARG A 169 8.45 -6.89 -22.17
CA ARG A 169 7.34 -7.83 -21.89
C ARG A 169 6.62 -7.59 -20.56
N ALA A 170 7.20 -6.82 -19.65
CA ALA A 170 6.58 -6.56 -18.35
C ALA A 170 5.35 -5.65 -18.50
N ARG A 171 4.31 -5.91 -17.71
CA ARG A 171 3.25 -4.93 -17.46
C ARG A 171 3.83 -3.79 -16.64
N LEU A 172 3.46 -2.55 -16.98
CA LEU A 172 3.97 -1.35 -16.31
C LEU A 172 2.83 -0.61 -15.62
N ILE A 173 3.00 -0.34 -14.33
CA ILE A 173 2.26 0.68 -13.58
C ILE A 173 3.21 1.87 -13.48
N LEU A 174 2.75 3.07 -13.83
CA LEU A 174 3.54 4.29 -13.70
C LEU A 174 2.99 5.09 -12.53
N ASP A 175 3.83 5.58 -11.63
CA ASP A 175 3.39 6.33 -10.45
C ASP A 175 4.17 7.64 -10.36
N ALA A 176 3.49 8.75 -10.59
CA ALA A 176 4.11 10.08 -10.58
C ALA A 176 4.16 10.70 -9.19
N ASN A 177 3.50 10.11 -8.19
CA ASN A 177 3.41 10.63 -6.82
C ASN A 177 3.18 12.15 -6.77
N GLU A 178 2.13 12.62 -7.46
CA GLU A 178 1.74 14.03 -7.55
C GLU A 178 2.71 14.94 -8.34
N GLY A 179 3.72 14.38 -9.00
CA GLY A 179 4.81 15.14 -9.60
C GLY A 179 4.56 15.69 -11.01
N TRP A 180 3.45 15.32 -11.67
CA TRP A 180 3.09 15.95 -12.94
C TRP A 180 2.30 17.24 -12.72
N THR A 181 2.30 18.06 -13.77
CA THR A 181 1.62 19.34 -13.85
C THR A 181 0.68 19.33 -15.04
N GLU A 182 -0.25 20.27 -15.10
CA GLU A 182 -1.14 20.42 -16.26
C GLU A 182 -0.35 20.54 -17.57
N ALA A 183 0.82 21.19 -17.55
CA ALA A 183 1.65 21.41 -18.72
C ALA A 183 2.31 20.13 -19.28
N ASN A 184 2.68 19.18 -18.40
CA ASN A 184 3.38 17.96 -18.82
C ASN A 184 2.48 16.69 -18.78
N LEU A 185 1.26 16.79 -18.24
CA LEU A 185 0.31 15.70 -18.11
C LEU A 185 0.04 15.00 -19.45
N LEU A 186 -0.41 15.74 -20.46
CA LEU A 186 -0.78 15.15 -21.76
C LEU A 186 0.43 14.49 -22.47
N PRO A 187 1.61 15.15 -22.59
CA PRO A 187 2.80 14.50 -23.13
C PRO A 187 3.17 13.19 -22.41
N ASN A 188 3.10 13.17 -21.08
CA ASN A 188 3.45 12.00 -20.29
C ASN A 188 2.39 10.88 -20.40
N MET A 189 1.10 11.21 -20.44
CA MET A 189 0.02 10.25 -20.70
C MET A 189 0.15 9.59 -22.08
N LEU A 190 0.53 10.36 -23.11
CA LEU A 190 0.81 9.81 -24.44
C LEU A 190 2.06 8.93 -24.46
N ALA A 191 3.09 9.27 -23.69
CA ALA A 191 4.27 8.42 -23.53
C ALA A 191 3.91 7.10 -22.82
N ALA A 192 3.10 7.16 -21.76
CA ALA A 192 2.57 6.00 -21.05
C ALA A 192 1.79 5.07 -21.99
N ALA A 193 0.88 5.64 -22.79
CA ALA A 193 0.08 4.88 -23.75
C ALA A 193 0.95 4.20 -24.82
N ARG A 194 1.93 4.91 -25.40
CA ARG A 194 2.88 4.32 -26.38
C ARG A 194 3.74 3.22 -25.77
N ALA A 195 4.06 3.34 -24.48
CA ALA A 195 4.76 2.30 -23.75
C ALA A 195 3.84 1.15 -23.31
N GLY A 196 2.54 1.17 -23.62
CA GLY A 196 1.59 0.14 -23.19
C GLY A 196 1.53 0.01 -21.66
N ALA A 197 1.60 1.13 -20.93
CA ALA A 197 1.36 1.14 -19.50
C ALA A 197 -0.06 0.65 -19.20
N SER A 198 -0.22 -0.12 -18.14
CA SER A 198 -1.52 -0.63 -17.70
C SER A 198 -2.24 0.35 -16.77
N LEU A 199 -1.51 1.24 -16.11
CA LEU A 199 -2.06 2.16 -15.11
C LEU A 199 -1.12 3.36 -14.91
N VAL A 200 -1.68 4.54 -14.68
CA VAL A 200 -0.97 5.75 -14.21
C VAL A 200 -1.53 6.16 -12.84
N GLU A 201 -0.71 6.09 -11.80
CA GLU A 201 -1.05 6.41 -10.40
C GLU A 201 -0.68 7.84 -10.05
N GLN A 202 -1.65 8.54 -9.44
CA GLN A 202 -1.63 9.91 -8.95
C GLN A 202 -0.74 10.86 -9.79
N PRO A 203 -1.12 11.15 -11.04
CA PRO A 203 -0.34 12.04 -11.90
C PRO A 203 -0.24 13.45 -11.31
N LEU A 204 -1.37 14.02 -10.86
CA LEU A 204 -1.46 15.39 -10.37
C LEU A 204 -1.57 15.45 -8.83
N PRO A 205 -1.21 16.59 -8.21
CA PRO A 205 -1.40 16.79 -6.78
C PRO A 205 -2.85 16.65 -6.33
N ALA A 206 -3.04 15.99 -5.19
CA ALA A 206 -4.36 15.87 -4.57
C ALA A 206 -4.98 17.27 -4.33
N GLY A 207 -6.25 17.43 -4.71
CA GLY A 207 -6.95 18.72 -4.67
C GLY A 207 -6.60 19.69 -5.81
N ARG A 208 -5.66 19.34 -6.69
CA ARG A 208 -5.31 20.08 -7.92
C ARG A 208 -5.34 19.16 -9.14
N ASP A 209 -6.33 18.29 -9.18
CA ASP A 209 -6.45 17.18 -10.13
C ASP A 209 -7.72 17.26 -11.00
N ALA A 210 -8.44 18.39 -10.95
CA ALA A 210 -9.71 18.56 -11.67
C ALA A 210 -9.57 18.38 -13.19
N LEU A 211 -8.39 18.68 -13.76
CA LEU A 211 -8.10 18.50 -15.19
C LEU A 211 -8.29 17.05 -15.64
N LEU A 212 -8.08 16.05 -14.76
CA LEU A 212 -8.27 14.64 -15.09
C LEU A 212 -9.70 14.36 -15.56
N GLY A 213 -10.70 15.02 -14.97
CA GLY A 213 -12.10 14.85 -15.40
C GLY A 213 -12.48 15.58 -16.69
N ALA A 214 -11.56 16.33 -17.29
CA ALA A 214 -11.79 17.10 -18.51
C ALA A 214 -10.98 16.58 -19.71
N ILE A 215 -10.16 15.53 -19.53
CA ILE A 215 -9.31 14.97 -20.58
C ILE A 215 -9.60 13.47 -20.78
N PRO A 216 -9.36 12.93 -21.98
CA PRO A 216 -9.43 11.49 -22.18
C PRO A 216 -8.30 10.77 -21.42
N HIS A 217 -8.57 9.54 -20.98
CA HIS A 217 -7.61 8.66 -20.33
C HIS A 217 -7.11 7.59 -21.34
N PRO A 218 -6.00 7.84 -22.07
CA PRO A 218 -5.44 6.82 -22.97
C PRO A 218 -4.82 5.63 -22.22
N VAL A 219 -4.59 5.79 -20.91
CA VAL A 219 -4.24 4.76 -19.93
C VAL A 219 -5.11 5.03 -18.69
N PRO A 220 -5.66 4.01 -18.01
CA PRO A 220 -6.43 4.21 -16.79
C PRO A 220 -5.65 5.00 -15.73
N VAL A 221 -6.34 5.89 -15.02
CA VAL A 221 -5.77 6.74 -13.97
C VAL A 221 -6.19 6.25 -12.59
N CYS A 222 -5.23 6.06 -11.69
CA CYS A 222 -5.42 5.56 -10.33
C CYS A 222 -5.24 6.69 -9.30
N ALA A 223 -6.19 6.85 -8.39
CA ALA A 223 -6.03 7.72 -7.23
C ALA A 223 -5.24 7.01 -6.12
N ASP A 224 -4.20 7.64 -5.59
CA ASP A 224 -3.51 7.21 -4.35
C ASP A 224 -3.64 8.30 -3.28
N GLU A 225 -2.87 9.39 -3.37
CA GLU A 225 -2.92 10.50 -2.41
C GLU A 225 -4.28 11.21 -2.36
N SER A 226 -5.14 11.03 -3.38
CA SER A 226 -6.50 11.61 -3.41
C SER A 226 -7.59 10.73 -2.78
N VAL A 227 -7.27 9.51 -2.33
CA VAL A 227 -8.22 8.59 -1.73
C VAL A 227 -7.68 7.97 -0.44
N HIS A 228 -8.39 8.15 0.67
CA HIS A 228 -8.01 7.58 1.96
C HIS A 228 -9.12 6.68 2.52
N VAL A 229 -10.36 7.13 2.47
CA VAL A 229 -11.53 6.45 3.05
C VAL A 229 -12.75 6.52 2.14
N GLY A 230 -13.81 5.78 2.46
CA GLY A 230 -15.01 5.70 1.61
C GLY A 230 -15.65 7.07 1.30
N GLY A 231 -15.57 8.02 2.24
CA GLY A 231 -16.08 9.39 2.07
C GLY A 231 -15.40 10.19 0.95
N ASP A 232 -14.22 9.77 0.48
CA ASP A 232 -13.49 10.46 -0.59
C ASP A 232 -13.99 10.06 -1.98
N LEU A 233 -14.52 8.84 -2.14
CA LEU A 233 -14.79 8.21 -3.44
C LEU A 233 -15.70 9.04 -4.35
N SER A 234 -16.75 9.66 -3.78
CA SER A 234 -17.73 10.44 -4.57
C SER A 234 -17.09 11.59 -5.35
N LYS A 235 -16.01 12.18 -4.83
CA LYS A 235 -15.30 13.31 -5.46
C LYS A 235 -14.37 12.86 -6.60
N LEU A 236 -14.08 11.57 -6.67
CA LEU A 236 -13.14 10.97 -7.63
C LEU A 236 -13.85 10.47 -8.90
N VAL A 237 -15.17 10.29 -8.84
CA VAL A 237 -15.99 9.84 -9.98
C VAL A 237 -15.79 10.79 -11.16
N GLY A 238 -15.47 10.22 -12.32
CA GLY A 238 -15.19 10.96 -13.54
C GLY A 238 -13.77 11.53 -13.65
N ARG A 239 -12.95 11.51 -12.58
CA ARG A 239 -11.54 11.90 -12.61
C ARG A 239 -10.57 10.73 -12.57
N TYR A 240 -10.99 9.62 -11.98
CA TYR A 240 -10.17 8.43 -11.78
C TYR A 240 -10.92 7.18 -12.22
N ASP A 241 -10.20 6.19 -12.73
CA ASP A 241 -10.73 4.90 -13.15
C ASP A 241 -10.48 3.82 -12.10
N VAL A 242 -9.41 3.98 -11.31
CA VAL A 242 -8.94 3.02 -10.30
C VAL A 242 -8.67 3.76 -8.98
N VAL A 243 -8.83 3.08 -7.85
CA VAL A 243 -8.40 3.59 -6.54
C VAL A 243 -7.38 2.67 -5.89
N ASN A 244 -6.35 3.24 -5.26
CA ASN A 244 -5.33 2.51 -4.51
C ASN A 244 -5.70 2.43 -3.02
N VAL A 245 -6.16 1.26 -2.59
CA VAL A 245 -6.48 0.95 -1.20
C VAL A 245 -5.20 0.61 -0.45
N LYS A 246 -4.86 1.38 0.58
CA LYS A 246 -3.73 1.12 1.48
C LYS A 246 -4.20 1.15 2.92
N LEU A 247 -3.83 0.14 3.71
CA LEU A 247 -4.30 0.00 5.08
C LEU A 247 -3.86 1.15 6.00
N ASP A 248 -2.69 1.74 5.76
CA ASP A 248 -2.23 2.93 6.48
C ASP A 248 -3.10 4.17 6.21
N LYS A 249 -3.79 4.24 5.06
CA LYS A 249 -4.72 5.34 4.74
C LYS A 249 -6.11 5.08 5.29
N THR A 250 -6.61 3.85 5.12
CA THR A 250 -7.94 3.45 5.61
C THR A 250 -7.96 3.34 7.12
N GLY A 251 -6.80 3.16 7.75
CA GLY A 251 -6.67 2.88 9.17
C GLY A 251 -7.13 1.47 9.52
N GLY A 252 -6.72 0.48 8.73
CA GLY A 252 -6.92 -0.94 9.04
C GLY A 252 -7.64 -1.74 7.96
N LEU A 253 -7.60 -3.06 8.12
CA LEU A 253 -8.26 -4.03 7.26
C LEU A 253 -9.78 -3.88 7.28
N THR A 254 -10.37 -3.56 8.44
CA THR A 254 -11.83 -3.37 8.56
C THR A 254 -12.34 -2.29 7.61
N GLU A 255 -11.72 -1.10 7.63
CA GLU A 255 -12.08 -0.01 6.73
C GLU A 255 -11.59 -0.25 5.30
N GLY A 256 -10.47 -0.99 5.12
CA GLY A 256 -9.99 -1.39 3.80
C GLY A 256 -11.00 -2.24 3.03
N LEU A 257 -11.68 -3.17 3.70
CA LEU A 257 -12.76 -3.98 3.13
C LEU A 257 -13.96 -3.11 2.73
N ALA A 258 -14.34 -2.16 3.59
CA ALA A 258 -15.44 -1.24 3.31
C ALA A 258 -15.13 -0.35 2.11
N LEU A 259 -13.94 0.28 2.07
CA LEU A 259 -13.50 1.11 0.96
C LEU A 259 -13.48 0.34 -0.36
N MET A 260 -12.95 -0.89 -0.35
CA MET A 260 -12.88 -1.72 -1.55
C MET A 260 -14.27 -2.05 -2.10
N ARG A 261 -15.20 -2.47 -1.24
CA ARG A 261 -16.60 -2.74 -1.63
C ARG A 261 -17.27 -1.49 -2.20
N ASP A 262 -17.14 -0.36 -1.51
CA ASP A 262 -17.82 0.87 -1.89
C ASP A 262 -17.21 1.46 -3.20
N ALA A 263 -15.91 1.29 -3.41
CA ALA A 263 -15.25 1.66 -4.67
C ALA A 263 -15.77 0.82 -5.85
N ARG A 264 -15.90 -0.50 -5.68
CA ARG A 264 -16.47 -1.39 -6.69
C ARG A 264 -17.94 -1.02 -7.00
N ALA A 265 -18.73 -0.68 -5.98
CA ALA A 265 -20.11 -0.26 -6.16
C ALA A 265 -20.25 1.04 -6.97
N LEU A 266 -19.23 1.91 -6.93
CA LEU A 266 -19.14 3.13 -7.74
C LEU A 266 -18.48 2.91 -9.12
N GLY A 267 -18.10 1.68 -9.45
CA GLY A 267 -17.55 1.30 -10.75
C GLY A 267 -16.05 1.49 -10.91
N PHE A 268 -15.31 1.76 -9.82
CA PHE A 268 -13.85 1.85 -9.88
C PHE A 268 -13.20 0.47 -10.03
N GLY A 269 -12.09 0.44 -10.77
CA GLY A 269 -11.08 -0.58 -10.58
C GLY A 269 -10.41 -0.44 -9.21
N VAL A 270 -9.80 -1.51 -8.70
CA VAL A 270 -9.14 -1.50 -7.40
C VAL A 270 -7.69 -1.95 -7.53
N MET A 271 -6.80 -1.12 -7.01
CA MET A 271 -5.44 -1.48 -6.70
C MET A 271 -5.31 -1.64 -5.18
N VAL A 272 -4.61 -2.68 -4.73
CA VAL A 272 -4.22 -2.82 -3.32
C VAL A 272 -2.72 -2.57 -3.22
N GLY A 273 -2.37 -1.48 -2.57
CA GLY A 273 -0.99 -1.04 -2.42
C GLY A 273 -0.52 -1.05 -0.97
N CYS A 274 0.76 -0.71 -0.79
CA CYS A 274 1.35 -0.58 0.52
C CYS A 274 2.18 0.70 0.69
N MET A 275 2.54 0.97 1.94
CA MET A 275 3.73 1.76 2.26
C MET A 275 4.96 0.85 2.25
N VAL A 276 6.17 1.43 2.29
CA VAL A 276 7.40 0.64 2.44
C VAL A 276 7.47 0.13 3.89
N GLY A 277 6.98 -1.09 4.11
CA GLY A 277 6.93 -1.80 5.38
C GLY A 277 7.34 -3.27 5.23
N THR A 278 7.18 -4.05 6.28
CA THR A 278 7.56 -5.46 6.33
C THR A 278 6.43 -6.39 5.92
N SER A 279 6.71 -7.69 5.89
CA SER A 279 5.68 -8.70 5.63
C SER A 279 4.50 -8.66 6.61
N LEU A 280 4.69 -8.14 7.83
CA LEU A 280 3.59 -8.01 8.79
C LEU A 280 2.56 -6.98 8.33
N ALA A 281 2.97 -5.88 7.70
CA ALA A 281 2.06 -4.89 7.11
C ALA A 281 1.41 -5.41 5.81
N MET A 282 2.13 -6.22 5.03
CA MET A 282 1.60 -6.78 3.78
C MET A 282 0.56 -7.89 3.99
N ALA A 283 0.69 -8.68 5.07
CA ALA A 283 -0.15 -9.84 5.33
C ALA A 283 -1.67 -9.56 5.33
N PRO A 284 -2.20 -8.57 6.08
CA PRO A 284 -3.62 -8.21 5.99
C PRO A 284 -4.01 -7.67 4.61
N ALA A 285 -3.14 -6.89 3.96
CA ALA A 285 -3.41 -6.32 2.63
C ALA A 285 -3.51 -7.41 1.54
N LEU A 286 -2.79 -8.52 1.69
CA LEU A 286 -2.86 -9.66 0.76
C LEU A 286 -4.26 -10.29 0.71
N LEU A 287 -5.04 -10.19 1.79
CA LEU A 287 -6.42 -10.66 1.81
C LEU A 287 -7.33 -9.79 0.92
N LEU A 288 -7.13 -8.46 0.91
CA LEU A 288 -7.81 -7.56 -0.03
C LEU A 288 -7.34 -7.81 -1.47
N ALA A 289 -6.04 -8.10 -1.63
CA ALA A 289 -5.43 -8.33 -2.94
C ALA A 289 -6.02 -9.54 -3.69
N GLN A 290 -6.74 -10.44 -3.01
CA GLN A 290 -7.43 -11.57 -3.66
C GLN A 290 -8.50 -11.12 -4.67
N GLU A 291 -9.05 -9.91 -4.49
CA GLU A 291 -10.11 -9.34 -5.34
C GLU A 291 -9.67 -8.07 -6.09
N ALA A 292 -8.36 -7.76 -6.07
CA ALA A 292 -7.81 -6.55 -6.68
C ALA A 292 -7.43 -6.76 -8.15
N ASP A 293 -7.54 -5.70 -8.96
CA ASP A 293 -7.10 -5.70 -10.37
C ASP A 293 -5.58 -5.50 -10.50
N PHE A 294 -5.00 -4.79 -9.53
CA PHE A 294 -3.57 -4.52 -9.41
C PHE A 294 -3.13 -4.68 -7.95
N VAL A 295 -1.92 -5.21 -7.74
CA VAL A 295 -1.36 -5.41 -6.40
C VAL A 295 0.06 -4.85 -6.36
N ASP A 296 0.35 -4.08 -5.32
CA ASP A 296 1.63 -3.46 -5.04
C ASP A 296 1.95 -3.67 -3.55
N LEU A 297 2.40 -4.88 -3.23
CA LEU A 297 2.74 -5.35 -1.88
C LEU A 297 4.21 -5.74 -1.82
N ASP A 298 5.07 -4.88 -2.35
CA ASP A 298 6.49 -5.13 -2.59
C ASP A 298 7.41 -4.63 -1.48
N GLY A 299 6.87 -4.00 -0.43
CA GLY A 299 7.64 -3.45 0.70
C GLY A 299 8.76 -4.38 1.17
N PRO A 300 8.50 -5.66 1.48
CA PRO A 300 9.51 -6.63 1.88
C PRO A 300 10.64 -6.86 0.87
N LEU A 301 10.34 -6.80 -0.44
CA LEU A 301 11.33 -6.96 -1.51
C LEU A 301 12.33 -5.79 -1.58
N LEU A 302 11.99 -4.66 -0.94
CA LEU A 302 12.83 -3.47 -0.88
C LEU A 302 13.71 -3.44 0.39
N LEU A 303 13.43 -4.31 1.36
CA LEU A 303 14.18 -4.42 2.61
C LEU A 303 15.42 -5.29 2.43
N ARG A 304 16.50 -4.96 3.15
CA ARG A 304 17.68 -5.83 3.25
C ARG A 304 17.39 -7.12 4.02
N ALA A 305 16.54 -7.01 5.03
CA ALA A 305 16.09 -8.14 5.84
C ALA A 305 14.64 -7.87 6.28
N ASP A 306 13.78 -8.84 6.02
CA ASP A 306 12.37 -8.83 6.43
C ASP A 306 12.17 -9.61 7.73
N ARG A 307 10.94 -9.59 8.27
CA ARG A 307 10.59 -10.30 9.50
C ARG A 307 10.75 -11.82 9.37
N PRO A 308 11.08 -12.52 10.47
CA PRO A 308 10.98 -13.98 10.52
C PRO A 308 9.58 -14.45 10.14
N ASN A 309 9.49 -15.57 9.42
CA ASN A 309 8.24 -16.08 8.86
C ASN A 309 7.53 -15.10 7.92
N GLY A 310 8.28 -14.17 7.30
CA GLY A 310 7.75 -13.23 6.31
C GLY A 310 7.04 -13.92 5.14
N LEU A 311 6.33 -13.13 4.35
CA LEU A 311 5.69 -13.59 3.12
C LEU A 311 6.74 -14.15 2.16
N VAL A 312 6.35 -15.18 1.43
CA VAL A 312 7.22 -15.81 0.44
C VAL A 312 6.98 -15.19 -0.92
N TYR A 313 8.01 -14.57 -1.46
CA TYR A 313 7.99 -13.99 -2.80
C TYR A 313 8.75 -14.88 -3.79
N ARG A 314 8.17 -15.08 -4.98
CA ARG A 314 8.78 -15.79 -6.11
C ARG A 314 8.53 -14.98 -7.37
N ASP A 315 9.57 -14.33 -7.89
CA ASP A 315 9.44 -13.32 -8.94
C ASP A 315 8.35 -12.30 -8.55
N SER A 316 7.37 -12.06 -9.44
CA SER A 316 6.21 -11.20 -9.16
C SER A 316 5.08 -11.89 -8.41
N ARG A 317 5.26 -13.08 -7.82
CA ARG A 317 4.22 -13.76 -7.02
C ARG A 317 4.50 -13.61 -5.54
N VAL A 318 3.45 -13.39 -4.75
CA VAL A 318 3.51 -13.42 -3.28
C VAL A 318 2.51 -14.45 -2.75
N ALA A 319 2.99 -15.34 -1.89
CA ALA A 319 2.17 -16.36 -1.25
C ALA A 319 1.42 -15.82 -0.02
N PRO A 320 0.25 -16.39 0.33
CA PRO A 320 -0.49 -15.97 1.50
C PRO A 320 0.29 -16.11 2.82
N PRO A 321 -0.02 -15.29 3.83
CA PRO A 321 0.62 -15.37 5.13
C PRO A 321 0.32 -16.71 5.84
N ILE A 322 1.27 -17.16 6.65
CA ILE A 322 1.04 -18.21 7.64
C ILE A 322 0.69 -17.58 9.00
N SER A 323 -0.03 -18.32 9.85
CA SER A 323 -0.50 -17.81 11.15
C SER A 323 0.64 -17.38 12.10
N ALA A 324 1.85 -17.93 11.93
CA ALA A 324 3.03 -17.50 12.67
C ALA A 324 3.46 -16.04 12.35
N LEU A 325 3.12 -15.54 11.17
CA LEU A 325 3.28 -14.14 10.79
C LEU A 325 2.07 -13.33 11.26
N TRP A 326 0.88 -13.66 10.73
CA TRP A 326 -0.34 -12.90 10.95
C TRP A 326 -1.57 -13.72 10.50
N GLY A 327 -2.65 -13.62 11.27
CA GLY A 327 -3.97 -14.21 11.01
C GLY A 327 -4.06 -15.72 11.20
#